data_AF-A0A7S1FAH9-F1
#
_entry.id   AF-A0A7S1FAH9-F1
#
_cell.length_a   1.000
_cell.length_b   1.000
_cell.length_c   1.000
_cell.angle_alpha   90.00
_cell.angle_beta   90.00
_cell.angle_gamma   90.00
#
_symmetry.space_group_name_H-M   'P 1'
#
loop_
_entity.id
_entity.type
_entity.pdbx_description
1 polymer ?
#
loop_
_entity_poly.entity_id
_entity_poly.type
_entity_poly.pdbx_seq_one_letter_code
_entity_poly.pdbx_strand_id
1 'polypeptide(L)'
;METSPIISKPLAEISDPRRPDEMVGVIGFYYPGRTLPWDRECGAGFLGNFWNLEDEVLMLAPPNFPDKELVFTNAEAAFQALKFWSLSAHKFQNISGDAAFRLKVSLKGQEDWSYGGFGGNWEGMLGVLRQKFRPGSRMAESLLLTGDAFLLEHNEKEGRDTVWSDNKVGNGTNWLGLQLMLLRDELRGLSTSDEEKDDEVKCVSWTELCATLVNLETGRSKGSDAKALWRDTVTAASEALRVSL
;
A
#
# COMPACT_ATOMS: atom_id res chain seq x y z
N MET A 1 -14.27 -0.43 -23.97
CA MET A 1 -15.21 -0.41 -22.83
C MET A 1 -14.45 0.25 -21.70
N GLU A 2 -14.90 1.41 -21.21
CA GLU A 2 -14.34 1.97 -19.98
C GLU A 2 -14.67 1.00 -18.83
N THR A 3 -13.64 0.47 -18.19
CA THR A 3 -13.80 -0.37 -17.02
C THR A 3 -14.08 0.54 -15.83
N SER A 4 -15.27 0.41 -15.23
CA SER A 4 -15.67 1.24 -14.09
C SER A 4 -14.74 1.05 -12.89
N PRO A 5 -14.61 2.06 -12.01
CA PRO A 5 -13.82 1.93 -10.79
C PRO A 5 -14.40 0.85 -9.87
N ILE A 6 -13.52 0.24 -9.08
CA ILE A 6 -13.87 -0.81 -8.12
C ILE A 6 -14.32 -0.14 -6.83
N ILE A 7 -15.56 -0.41 -6.43
CA ILE A 7 -16.13 0.13 -5.20
C ILE A 7 -15.70 -0.75 -4.02
N SER A 8 -15.12 -0.11 -3.02
CA SER A 8 -14.83 -0.74 -1.73
C SER A 8 -15.70 -0.16 -0.63
N LYS A 9 -15.88 -0.91 0.45
CA LYS A 9 -16.61 -0.45 1.63
C LYS A 9 -15.91 -0.92 2.91
N PRO A 10 -15.94 -0.14 3.99
CA PRO A 10 -15.52 -0.62 5.30
C PRO A 10 -16.32 -1.84 5.75
N LEU A 11 -15.64 -2.79 6.41
CA LEU A 11 -16.28 -3.96 7.05
C LEU A 11 -16.36 -3.80 8.58
N ALA A 12 -15.52 -2.95 9.15
CA ALA A 12 -15.46 -2.70 10.59
C ALA A 12 -15.16 -1.21 10.85
N GLU A 13 -15.15 -0.80 12.11
CA GLU A 13 -14.80 0.54 12.56
C GLU A 13 -13.88 0.49 13.78
N ILE A 14 -13.00 1.49 13.91
CA ILE A 14 -12.13 1.69 15.08
C ILE A 14 -12.18 3.16 15.51
N SER A 15 -11.77 3.47 16.74
CA SER A 15 -11.52 4.85 17.14
C SER A 15 -10.48 5.47 16.21
N ASP A 16 -10.76 6.66 15.67
CA ASP A 16 -9.89 7.32 14.72
C ASP A 16 -8.66 7.88 15.47
N PRO A 17 -7.43 7.40 15.16
CA PRO A 17 -6.22 7.90 15.83
C PRO A 17 -5.92 9.38 15.52
N ARG A 18 -6.59 9.96 14.52
CA ARG A 18 -6.51 11.37 14.15
C ARG A 18 -7.49 12.22 14.96
N ARG A 19 -8.57 11.60 15.44
CA ARG A 19 -9.73 12.24 16.08
C ARG A 19 -10.30 11.31 17.16
N PRO A 20 -9.84 11.43 18.42
CA PRO A 20 -10.16 10.47 19.48
C PRO A 20 -11.65 10.24 19.76
N ASP A 21 -12.52 11.20 19.41
CA ASP A 21 -13.97 11.12 19.63
C ASP A 21 -14.75 10.64 18.39
N GLU A 22 -14.06 10.30 17.30
CA GLU A 22 -14.65 9.81 16.05
C GLU A 22 -14.28 8.36 15.77
N MET A 23 -15.07 7.72 14.91
CA MET A 23 -14.81 6.38 14.40
C MET A 23 -14.38 6.48 12.95
N VAL A 24 -13.48 5.60 12.53
CA VAL A 24 -13.08 5.45 11.14
C VAL A 24 -13.31 4.02 10.65
N GLY A 25 -13.83 3.90 9.45
CA GLY A 25 -14.04 2.61 8.79
C GLY A 25 -12.71 1.90 8.51
N VAL A 26 -12.70 0.57 8.60
CA VAL A 26 -11.56 -0.29 8.27
C VAL A 26 -11.87 -1.08 7.00
N ILE A 27 -11.00 -0.95 6.00
CA ILE A 27 -11.01 -1.73 4.77
C ILE A 27 -9.86 -2.74 4.82
N GLY A 28 -10.20 -4.02 4.92
CA GLY A 28 -9.25 -5.12 4.88
C GLY A 28 -8.96 -5.56 3.45
N PHE A 29 -7.69 -5.74 3.11
CA PHE A 29 -7.26 -6.27 1.81
C PHE A 29 -6.01 -7.13 1.94
N TYR A 30 -5.74 -8.01 0.97
CA TYR A 30 -4.46 -8.72 0.86
C TYR A 30 -4.21 -9.25 -0.55
N TYR A 31 -5.19 -9.96 -1.13
CA TYR A 31 -5.12 -10.58 -2.46
C TYR A 31 -3.77 -11.25 -2.80
N PRO A 32 -3.48 -12.46 -2.31
CA PRO A 32 -2.26 -13.21 -2.65
C PRO A 32 -2.44 -13.99 -3.96
N GLY A 33 -2.92 -13.33 -5.02
CA GLY A 33 -3.26 -13.96 -6.31
C GLY A 33 -4.63 -14.65 -6.34
N ARG A 34 -5.40 -14.57 -5.24
CA ARG A 34 -6.80 -15.02 -5.14
C ARG A 34 -7.55 -14.14 -4.16
N THR A 35 -8.85 -14.03 -4.32
CA THR A 35 -9.72 -13.31 -3.37
C THR A 35 -9.84 -14.08 -2.05
N LEU A 36 -9.57 -13.41 -0.93
CA LEU A 36 -9.84 -13.91 0.42
C LEU A 36 -11.15 -13.32 0.99
N PRO A 37 -11.65 -13.79 2.15
CA PRO A 37 -12.92 -13.32 2.71
C PRO A 37 -12.99 -11.80 2.88
N TRP A 38 -11.99 -11.16 3.51
CA TRP A 38 -11.98 -9.70 3.67
C TRP A 38 -11.83 -8.93 2.35
N ASP A 39 -11.08 -9.46 1.38
CA ASP A 39 -11.01 -8.86 0.03
C ASP A 39 -12.40 -8.81 -0.62
N ARG A 40 -13.18 -9.89 -0.46
CA ARG A 40 -14.54 -10.00 -0.99
C ARG A 40 -15.51 -9.07 -0.27
N GLU A 41 -15.53 -9.14 1.06
CA GLU A 41 -16.48 -8.37 1.86
C GLU A 41 -16.24 -6.85 1.75
N CYS A 42 -14.97 -6.44 1.67
CA CYS A 42 -14.60 -5.04 1.49
C CYS A 42 -14.57 -4.60 0.03
N GLY A 43 -14.59 -5.51 -0.95
CA GLY A 43 -14.38 -5.18 -2.37
C GLY A 43 -13.00 -4.60 -2.67
N ALA A 44 -11.98 -4.95 -1.88
CA ALA A 44 -10.72 -4.20 -1.78
C ALA A 44 -9.48 -4.96 -2.28
N GLY A 45 -9.65 -6.12 -2.94
CA GLY A 45 -8.53 -6.93 -3.44
C GLY A 45 -7.59 -6.18 -4.38
N PHE A 46 -8.09 -5.17 -5.10
CA PHE A 46 -7.30 -4.33 -6.00
C PHE A 46 -6.20 -3.53 -5.31
N LEU A 47 -6.27 -3.34 -3.98
CA LEU A 47 -5.22 -2.71 -3.20
C LEU A 47 -3.99 -3.60 -3.08
N GLY A 48 -4.16 -4.93 -3.11
CA GLY A 48 -3.08 -5.91 -2.98
C GLY A 48 -2.07 -5.90 -4.14
N ASN A 49 -0.83 -6.28 -3.83
CA ASN A 49 0.28 -6.21 -4.81
C ASN A 49 0.18 -7.25 -5.93
N PHE A 50 -0.48 -8.38 -5.71
CA PHE A 50 -0.61 -9.46 -6.70
C PHE A 50 -1.84 -9.25 -7.60
N TRP A 51 -2.61 -8.17 -7.40
CA TRP A 51 -3.77 -7.86 -8.23
C TRP A 51 -3.33 -7.65 -9.68
N ASN A 52 -3.99 -8.33 -10.60
CA ASN A 52 -3.76 -8.18 -12.03
C ASN A 52 -4.50 -6.93 -12.52
N LEU A 53 -3.79 -6.02 -13.17
CA LEU A 53 -4.35 -4.78 -13.70
C LEU A 53 -5.23 -4.98 -14.95
N GLU A 54 -5.24 -6.19 -15.50
CA GLU A 54 -6.05 -6.59 -16.66
C GLU A 54 -5.72 -5.70 -17.88
N ASP A 55 -6.63 -4.79 -18.23
CA ASP A 55 -6.53 -3.87 -19.36
C ASP A 55 -5.70 -2.62 -19.04
N GLU A 56 -5.35 -2.39 -17.76
CA GLU A 56 -4.42 -1.35 -17.35
C GLU A 56 -2.99 -1.88 -17.26
N VAL A 57 -2.02 -0.99 -17.46
CA VAL A 57 -0.60 -1.32 -17.41
C VAL A 57 0.14 -0.48 -16.38
N LEU A 58 1.04 -1.12 -15.63
CA LEU A 58 1.98 -0.44 -14.76
C LEU A 58 3.28 -0.25 -15.53
N MET A 59 3.55 0.98 -15.95
CA MET A 59 4.81 1.34 -16.62
C MET A 59 5.76 1.93 -15.58
N LEU A 60 7.01 1.47 -15.56
CA LEU A 60 7.98 1.88 -14.55
C LEU A 60 9.38 1.95 -15.15
N ALA A 61 10.08 3.05 -14.90
CA ALA A 61 11.51 3.21 -15.05
C ALA A 61 12.07 3.69 -13.70
N PRO A 62 13.06 3.01 -13.10
CA PRO A 62 13.63 3.43 -11.82
C PRO A 62 14.67 4.54 -12.03
N PRO A 63 15.01 5.30 -10.97
CA PRO A 63 15.85 6.51 -11.08
C PRO A 63 17.21 6.31 -11.77
N ASN A 64 17.88 5.18 -11.56
CA ASN A 64 19.18 4.89 -12.18
C ASN A 64 19.07 4.47 -13.66
N PHE A 65 17.85 4.22 -14.15
CA PHE A 65 17.60 3.75 -15.51
C PHE A 65 16.37 4.46 -16.12
N PRO A 66 16.36 5.81 -16.19
CA PRO A 66 15.19 6.60 -16.56
C PRO A 66 14.69 6.31 -17.98
N ASP A 67 15.58 5.91 -18.90
CA ASP A 67 15.26 5.60 -20.29
C ASP A 67 14.92 4.12 -20.53
N LYS A 68 14.84 3.30 -19.48
CA LYS A 68 14.57 1.85 -19.57
C LYS A 68 13.24 1.48 -18.93
N GLU A 69 12.17 2.06 -19.44
CA GLU A 69 10.82 1.74 -19.00
C GLU A 69 10.43 0.30 -19.33
N LEU A 70 9.79 -0.37 -18.38
CA LEU A 70 9.22 -1.70 -18.52
C LEU A 70 7.76 -1.70 -18.10
N VAL A 71 7.01 -2.66 -18.64
CA VAL A 71 5.56 -2.77 -18.41
C VAL A 71 5.24 -4.00 -17.57
N PHE A 72 4.43 -3.85 -16.53
CA PHE A 72 4.08 -4.92 -15.60
C PHE A 72 2.56 -5.06 -15.46
N THR A 73 2.12 -6.29 -15.21
CA THR A 73 0.69 -6.63 -15.00
C THR A 73 0.24 -6.50 -13.56
N ASN A 74 1.17 -6.37 -12.60
CA ASN A 74 0.88 -6.24 -11.17
C ASN A 74 2.05 -5.56 -10.42
N ALA A 75 1.78 -5.04 -9.23
CA ALA A 75 2.77 -4.33 -8.42
C ALA A 75 3.85 -5.26 -7.84
N GLU A 76 3.53 -6.51 -7.47
CA GLU A 76 4.54 -7.46 -7.00
C GLU A 76 5.61 -7.68 -8.07
N ALA A 77 5.22 -7.91 -9.31
CA ALA A 77 6.15 -8.10 -10.42
C ALA A 77 7.06 -6.88 -10.63
N ALA A 78 6.50 -5.67 -10.65
CA ALA A 78 7.26 -4.42 -10.77
C ALA A 78 8.22 -4.24 -9.59
N PHE A 79 7.76 -4.47 -8.36
CA PHE A 79 8.57 -4.32 -7.15
C PHE A 79 9.72 -5.32 -7.08
N GLN A 80 9.50 -6.58 -7.48
CA GLN A 80 10.60 -7.55 -7.54
C GLN A 80 11.57 -7.23 -8.68
N ALA A 81 11.10 -6.70 -9.80
CA ALA A 81 11.96 -6.28 -10.91
C ALA A 81 12.96 -5.19 -10.50
N LEU A 82 12.58 -4.26 -9.61
CA LEU A 82 13.48 -3.21 -9.10
C LEU A 82 14.78 -3.77 -8.50
N LYS A 83 14.74 -4.97 -7.91
CA LYS A 83 15.91 -5.64 -7.34
C LYS A 83 16.82 -6.27 -8.39
N PHE A 84 16.40 -6.35 -9.65
CA PHE A 84 17.14 -7.04 -10.71
C PHE A 84 17.16 -6.22 -12.00
N TRP A 85 17.06 -4.89 -11.90
CA TRP A 85 16.81 -4.03 -13.06
C TRP A 85 17.83 -4.17 -14.18
N SER A 86 19.12 -4.18 -13.81
CA SER A 86 20.23 -4.27 -14.76
C SER A 86 20.38 -5.65 -15.41
N LEU A 87 19.91 -6.72 -14.78
CA LEU A 87 20.21 -8.10 -15.19
C LEU A 87 19.01 -8.87 -15.72
N SER A 88 17.82 -8.69 -15.15
CA SER A 88 16.69 -9.62 -15.35
C SER A 88 15.30 -9.02 -15.17
N ALA A 89 15.14 -7.70 -14.99
CA ALA A 89 13.81 -7.09 -14.80
C ALA A 89 12.81 -7.39 -15.92
N HIS A 90 13.25 -7.50 -17.18
CA HIS A 90 12.39 -7.85 -18.31
C HIS A 90 11.64 -9.18 -18.13
N LYS A 91 12.17 -10.11 -17.32
CA LYS A 91 11.54 -11.41 -17.03
C LYS A 91 10.30 -11.30 -16.15
N PHE A 92 10.08 -10.15 -15.51
CA PHE A 92 8.95 -9.91 -14.62
C PHE A 92 7.73 -9.27 -15.32
N GLN A 93 7.83 -8.82 -16.56
CA GLN A 93 6.80 -7.99 -17.21
C GLN A 93 5.41 -8.65 -17.31
N ASN A 94 5.35 -9.91 -17.73
CA ASN A 94 4.09 -10.60 -18.07
C ASN A 94 3.82 -11.82 -17.18
N ILE A 95 4.14 -11.73 -15.89
CA ILE A 95 3.95 -12.85 -14.94
C ILE A 95 3.10 -12.43 -13.75
N SER A 96 2.35 -13.38 -13.19
CA SER A 96 1.55 -13.14 -11.98
C SER A 96 2.44 -12.82 -10.76
N GLY A 97 1.86 -12.24 -9.71
CA GLY A 97 2.59 -11.99 -8.46
C GLY A 97 3.23 -13.26 -7.89
N ASP A 98 2.54 -14.41 -7.94
CA ASP A 98 3.10 -15.70 -7.53
C ASP A 98 4.32 -16.13 -8.37
N ALA A 99 4.25 -15.92 -9.69
CA ALA A 99 5.35 -16.24 -10.58
C ALA A 99 6.53 -15.28 -10.36
N ALA A 100 6.28 -14.00 -10.10
CA ALA A 100 7.30 -13.02 -9.71
C ALA A 100 7.97 -13.39 -8.38
N PHE A 101 7.18 -13.81 -7.39
CA PHE A 101 7.69 -14.32 -6.12
C PHE A 101 8.59 -15.54 -6.32
N ARG A 102 8.19 -16.52 -7.15
CA ARG A 102 9.05 -17.68 -7.44
C ARG A 102 10.32 -17.29 -8.22
N LEU A 103 10.19 -16.39 -9.19
CA LEU A 103 11.33 -15.91 -9.98
C LEU A 103 12.36 -15.21 -9.09
N LYS A 104 11.95 -14.34 -8.16
CA LYS A 104 12.89 -13.66 -7.24
C LYS A 104 13.69 -14.66 -6.40
N VAL A 105 13.03 -15.73 -5.93
CA VAL A 105 13.70 -16.78 -5.14
C VAL A 105 14.78 -17.48 -5.97
N SER A 106 14.54 -17.69 -7.27
CA SER A 106 15.53 -18.29 -8.17
C SER A 106 16.72 -17.38 -8.50
N LEU A 107 16.58 -16.06 -8.30
CA LEU A 107 17.61 -15.04 -8.55
C LEU A 107 18.34 -14.60 -7.28
N LYS A 108 18.10 -15.28 -6.15
CA LYS A 108 18.66 -14.92 -4.85
C LYS A 108 20.18 -14.74 -4.90
N GLY A 109 20.67 -13.67 -4.30
CA GLY A 109 22.08 -13.27 -4.27
C GLY A 109 22.47 -12.28 -5.37
N GLN A 110 21.53 -11.91 -6.25
CA GLN A 110 21.74 -10.93 -7.32
C GLN A 110 20.96 -9.63 -7.10
N GLU A 111 20.40 -9.44 -5.90
CA GLU A 111 19.56 -8.29 -5.58
C GLU A 111 20.37 -6.99 -5.56
N ASP A 112 19.85 -5.98 -6.26
CA ASP A 112 20.14 -4.57 -6.05
C ASP A 112 19.28 -4.03 -4.91
N TRP A 113 19.91 -3.81 -3.75
CA TRP A 113 19.26 -3.28 -2.56
C TRP A 113 19.01 -1.77 -2.62
N SER A 114 19.47 -1.07 -3.66
CA SER A 114 19.06 0.31 -3.96
C SER A 114 17.74 0.37 -4.73
N TYR A 115 17.19 -0.77 -5.15
CA TYR A 115 15.94 -0.90 -5.90
C TYR A 115 15.96 -0.06 -7.19
N GLY A 116 17.05 -0.13 -7.97
CA GLY A 116 17.20 0.67 -9.17
C GLY A 116 17.38 2.17 -8.90
N GLY A 117 17.79 2.55 -7.70
CA GLY A 117 18.05 3.95 -7.31
C GLY A 117 16.94 4.62 -6.51
N PHE A 118 15.87 3.91 -6.14
CA PHE A 118 14.85 4.43 -5.22
C PHE A 118 15.36 4.59 -3.78
N GLY A 119 16.41 3.86 -3.40
CA GLY A 119 17.05 3.94 -2.08
C GLY A 119 16.83 2.70 -1.23
N GLY A 120 15.57 2.24 -1.12
CA GLY A 120 15.21 1.11 -0.27
C GLY A 120 13.90 0.44 -0.62
N ASN A 121 13.50 -0.51 0.22
CA ASN A 121 12.25 -1.26 0.05
C ASN A 121 11.01 -0.37 0.17
N TRP A 122 11.02 0.58 1.10
CA TRP A 122 9.93 1.53 1.33
C TRP A 122 9.73 2.42 0.10
N GLU A 123 10.77 3.13 -0.33
CA GLU A 123 10.75 4.06 -1.46
C GLU A 123 10.50 3.33 -2.78
N GLY A 124 11.08 2.14 -2.95
CA GLY A 124 10.87 1.29 -4.12
C GLY A 124 9.41 0.87 -4.26
N MET A 125 8.76 0.45 -3.17
CA MET A 125 7.33 0.12 -3.21
C MET A 125 6.47 1.36 -3.46
N LEU A 126 6.77 2.48 -2.79
CA LEU A 126 6.01 3.72 -2.99
C LEU A 126 6.09 4.19 -4.45
N GLY A 127 7.26 4.07 -5.08
CA GLY A 127 7.45 4.34 -6.51
C GLY A 127 6.59 3.44 -7.41
N VAL A 128 6.49 2.15 -7.10
CA VAL A 128 5.62 1.19 -7.80
C VAL A 128 4.15 1.55 -7.61
N LEU A 129 3.73 1.86 -6.38
CA LEU A 129 2.34 2.21 -6.07
C LEU A 129 1.92 3.51 -6.78
N ARG A 130 2.80 4.52 -6.85
CA ARG A 130 2.53 5.74 -7.64
C ARG A 130 2.26 5.46 -9.11
N GLN A 131 2.91 4.45 -9.70
CA GLN A 131 2.61 4.04 -11.07
C GLN A 131 1.31 3.23 -11.18
N LYS A 132 1.05 2.32 -10.24
CA LYS A 132 -0.20 1.55 -10.16
C LYS A 132 -1.42 2.47 -10.02
N PHE A 133 -1.34 3.45 -9.14
CA PHE A 133 -2.41 4.40 -8.80
C PHE A 133 -2.13 5.78 -9.40
N ARG A 134 -1.53 5.85 -10.59
CA ARG A 134 -1.24 7.14 -11.25
C ARG A 134 -2.52 7.96 -11.46
N PRO A 135 -2.50 9.30 -11.31
CA PRO A 135 -3.67 10.14 -11.53
C PRO A 135 -4.39 9.84 -12.85
N GLY A 136 -5.72 9.76 -12.80
CA GLY A 136 -6.56 9.43 -13.97
C GLY A 136 -6.60 7.95 -14.36
N SER A 137 -5.95 7.04 -13.61
CA SER A 137 -6.16 5.60 -13.77
C SER A 137 -7.41 5.13 -13.02
N ARG A 138 -8.00 4.02 -13.46
CA ARG A 138 -9.13 3.38 -12.75
C ARG A 138 -8.70 2.95 -11.35
N MET A 139 -7.44 2.54 -11.17
CA MET A 139 -6.91 2.21 -9.85
C MET A 139 -6.88 3.43 -8.93
N ALA A 140 -6.44 4.60 -9.41
CA ALA A 140 -6.44 5.83 -8.62
C ALA A 140 -7.86 6.24 -8.20
N GLU A 141 -8.82 6.17 -9.13
CA GLU A 141 -10.24 6.39 -8.83
C GLU A 141 -10.76 5.41 -7.77
N SER A 142 -10.42 4.13 -7.90
CA SER A 142 -10.81 3.09 -6.93
C SER A 142 -10.19 3.33 -5.55
N LEU A 143 -8.94 3.80 -5.48
CA LEU A 143 -8.28 4.17 -4.22
C LEU A 143 -8.96 5.39 -3.58
N LEU A 144 -9.34 6.40 -4.35
CA LEU A 144 -10.08 7.56 -3.84
C LEU A 144 -11.44 7.17 -3.26
N LEU A 145 -12.13 6.20 -3.88
CA LEU A 145 -13.41 5.65 -3.42
C LEU A 145 -13.32 4.87 -2.10
N THR A 146 -12.13 4.51 -1.63
CA THR A 146 -11.95 3.97 -0.26
C THR A 146 -12.30 5.01 0.82
N GLY A 147 -12.56 6.27 0.44
CA GLY A 147 -12.96 7.32 1.36
C GLY A 147 -11.85 7.61 2.36
N ASP A 148 -12.20 7.86 3.60
CA ASP A 148 -11.22 8.16 4.66
C ASP A 148 -10.81 6.94 5.47
N ALA A 149 -11.21 5.74 5.02
CA ALA A 149 -11.03 4.49 5.76
C ALA A 149 -9.56 4.17 6.05
N PHE A 150 -9.32 3.53 7.19
CA PHE A 150 -8.05 2.90 7.50
C PHE A 150 -7.85 1.67 6.61
N LEU A 151 -6.78 1.67 5.82
CA LEU A 151 -6.46 0.58 4.90
C LEU A 151 -5.57 -0.43 5.62
N LEU A 152 -6.05 -1.66 5.80
CA LEU A 152 -5.35 -2.73 6.51
C LEU A 152 -4.98 -3.85 5.53
N GLU A 153 -3.68 -4.02 5.27
CA GLU A 153 -3.20 -5.24 4.62
C GLU A 153 -3.27 -6.38 5.65
N HIS A 154 -4.33 -7.19 5.56
CA HIS A 154 -4.62 -8.27 6.49
C HIS A 154 -4.24 -9.61 5.87
N ASN A 155 -3.05 -10.13 6.18
CA ASN A 155 -2.64 -11.42 5.61
C ASN A 155 -3.40 -12.60 6.25
N GLU A 156 -3.38 -13.77 5.61
CA GLU A 156 -4.13 -14.96 6.08
C GLU A 156 -3.42 -15.80 7.16
N LYS A 157 -2.14 -15.51 7.46
CA LYS A 157 -1.31 -16.38 8.28
C LYS A 157 -0.31 -15.59 9.12
N GLU A 158 -0.41 -15.76 10.44
CA GLU A 158 0.57 -15.22 11.39
C GLU A 158 1.99 -15.70 11.07
N GLY A 159 2.95 -14.78 11.19
CA GLY A 159 4.37 -14.99 10.91
C GLY A 159 4.72 -14.93 9.42
N ARG A 160 3.75 -14.65 8.54
CA ARG A 160 4.02 -14.52 7.10
C ARG A 160 4.69 -13.20 6.74
N ASP A 161 4.19 -12.09 7.27
CA ASP A 161 4.70 -10.76 6.92
C ASP A 161 4.43 -9.75 8.05
N THR A 162 5.47 -9.36 8.77
CA THR A 162 5.41 -8.37 9.85
C THR A 162 5.69 -6.94 9.39
N VAL A 163 6.00 -6.74 8.11
CA VAL A 163 6.42 -5.44 7.57
C VAL A 163 5.31 -4.83 6.72
N TRP A 164 4.92 -5.50 5.63
CA TRP A 164 3.94 -4.95 4.71
C TRP A 164 2.52 -5.02 5.27
N SER A 165 2.24 -6.08 6.03
CA SER A 165 0.92 -6.39 6.56
C SER A 165 0.80 -6.21 8.08
N ASP A 166 -0.40 -6.45 8.61
CA ASP A 166 -0.69 -6.54 10.05
C ASP A 166 -0.23 -7.85 10.71
N ASN A 167 0.35 -8.76 9.93
CA ASN A 167 0.75 -10.10 10.36
C ASN A 167 -0.39 -10.99 10.89
N LYS A 168 -1.63 -10.82 10.38
CA LYS A 168 -2.86 -11.51 10.79
C LYS A 168 -3.39 -11.16 12.18
N VAL A 169 -2.50 -10.80 13.11
CA VAL A 169 -2.79 -10.60 14.54
C VAL A 169 -2.59 -9.17 15.01
N GLY A 170 -2.25 -8.25 14.10
CA GLY A 170 -2.10 -6.82 14.41
C GLY A 170 -0.72 -6.37 14.89
N ASN A 171 0.26 -7.29 14.97
CA ASN A 171 1.62 -6.96 15.42
C ASN A 171 2.60 -6.61 14.27
N GLY A 172 2.12 -6.59 13.02
CA GLY A 172 2.87 -6.11 11.86
C GLY A 172 2.79 -4.59 11.68
N THR A 173 3.63 -4.04 10.80
CA THR A 173 3.70 -2.58 10.59
C THR A 173 2.71 -2.04 9.56
N ASN A 174 1.99 -2.89 8.82
CA ASN A 174 0.99 -2.47 7.82
C ASN A 174 1.53 -1.42 6.83
N TRP A 175 2.79 -1.55 6.37
CA TRP A 175 3.41 -0.56 5.49
C TRP A 175 2.68 -0.38 4.17
N LEU A 176 2.09 -1.43 3.61
CA LEU A 176 1.34 -1.30 2.35
C LEU A 176 0.08 -0.45 2.56
N GLY A 177 -0.69 -0.76 3.60
CA GLY A 177 -1.87 0.05 3.98
C GLY A 177 -1.50 1.51 4.26
N LEU A 178 -0.41 1.74 5.00
CA LEU A 178 0.12 3.07 5.28
C LEU A 178 0.45 3.83 3.98
N GLN A 179 1.25 3.25 3.09
CA GLN A 179 1.63 3.90 1.83
C GLN A 179 0.43 4.20 0.93
N LEU A 180 -0.57 3.32 0.90
CA LEU A 180 -1.81 3.56 0.16
C LEU A 180 -2.61 4.73 0.73
N MET A 181 -2.63 4.92 2.05
CA MET A 181 -3.27 6.08 2.67
C MET A 181 -2.50 7.38 2.37
N LEU A 182 -1.17 7.37 2.38
CA LEU A 182 -0.36 8.51 1.94
C LEU A 182 -0.63 8.86 0.47
N LEU A 183 -0.67 7.86 -0.40
CA LEU A 183 -0.91 8.05 -1.82
C LEU A 183 -2.35 8.54 -2.09
N ARG A 184 -3.33 8.08 -1.31
CA ARG A 184 -4.70 8.58 -1.37
C ARG A 184 -4.79 10.06 -1.03
N ASP A 185 -4.07 10.50 0.01
CA ASP A 185 -4.00 11.92 0.37
C ASP A 185 -3.28 12.73 -0.71
N GLU A 186 -2.17 12.22 -1.27
CA GLU A 186 -1.45 12.81 -2.40
C GLU A 186 -2.40 13.03 -3.61
N LEU A 187 -3.21 12.04 -3.96
CA LEU A 187 -4.20 12.13 -5.04
C LEU A 187 -5.33 13.14 -4.76
N ARG A 188 -5.61 13.45 -3.49
CA ARG A 188 -6.56 14.51 -3.10
C ARG A 188 -5.94 15.90 -3.10
N GLY A 189 -4.62 16.01 -3.30
CA GLY A 189 -3.88 17.25 -3.14
C GLY A 189 -3.67 17.66 -1.69
N LEU A 190 -3.85 16.74 -0.73
CA LEU A 190 -3.58 17.00 0.69
C LEU A 190 -2.09 16.82 0.94
N SER A 191 -1.44 17.83 1.51
CA SER A 191 -0.01 17.77 1.84
C SER A 191 0.28 18.34 3.22
N THR A 192 1.48 18.11 3.75
CA THR A 192 1.86 18.59 5.10
C THR A 192 2.02 20.12 5.19
N SER A 193 1.81 20.85 4.10
CA SER A 193 2.12 22.28 3.97
C SER A 193 0.93 23.17 3.64
N ASP A 194 -0.30 22.73 3.93
CA ASP A 194 -1.46 23.60 3.77
C ASP A 194 -1.40 24.71 4.85
N GLU A 195 -0.98 25.90 4.40
CA GLU A 195 -0.99 27.13 5.18
C GLU A 195 -2.41 27.44 5.67
N GLU A 196 -2.49 27.81 6.94
CA GLU A 196 -3.68 28.16 7.70
C GLU A 196 -4.67 28.99 6.85
N LYS A 197 -5.80 28.37 6.50
CA LYS A 197 -7.01 29.10 6.10
C LYS A 197 -8.02 28.98 7.24
N ASP A 198 -8.50 30.16 7.64
CA ASP A 198 -9.28 30.44 8.84
C ASP A 198 -10.46 29.48 9.13
N ASP A 199 -10.73 29.31 10.42
CA ASP A 199 -11.98 28.90 11.08
C ASP A 199 -12.63 27.53 10.75
N GLU A 200 -12.04 26.71 9.89
CA GLU A 200 -12.53 25.33 9.67
C GLU A 200 -11.80 24.32 10.56
N VAL A 201 -12.54 23.38 11.16
CA VAL A 201 -11.98 22.30 11.99
C VAL A 201 -10.90 21.58 11.20
N LYS A 202 -9.65 21.67 11.65
CA LYS A 202 -8.50 21.06 10.98
C LYS A 202 -8.70 19.54 10.86
N CYS A 203 -9.13 19.12 9.67
CA CYS A 203 -9.23 17.72 9.28
C CYS A 203 -7.80 17.16 9.16
N VAL A 204 -7.31 16.53 10.23
CA VAL A 204 -5.98 15.91 10.22
C VAL A 204 -6.00 14.76 9.21
N SER A 205 -5.20 14.87 8.16
CA SER A 205 -5.07 13.83 7.12
C SER A 205 -4.31 12.59 7.64
N TRP A 206 -4.36 11.48 6.90
CA TRP A 206 -3.50 10.32 7.22
C TRP A 206 -2.02 10.67 7.07
N THR A 207 -1.68 11.51 6.10
CA THR A 207 -0.33 12.00 5.85
C THR A 207 0.19 12.83 7.02
N GLU A 208 -0.61 13.75 7.56
CA GLU A 208 -0.22 14.53 8.73
C GLU A 208 -0.02 13.66 9.97
N LEU A 209 -0.95 12.74 10.27
CA LEU A 209 -0.76 11.80 11.38
C LEU A 209 0.50 10.95 11.18
N CYS A 210 0.64 10.30 10.01
CA CYS A 210 1.80 9.47 9.72
C CYS A 210 3.11 10.25 9.81
N ALA A 211 3.14 11.53 9.40
CA ALA A 211 4.31 12.38 9.56
C ALA A 211 4.71 12.58 11.04
N THR A 212 3.79 12.47 11.99
CA THR A 212 4.13 12.48 13.43
C THR A 212 4.66 11.13 13.92
N LEU A 213 4.24 10.03 13.30
CA LEU A 213 4.53 8.66 13.78
C LEU A 213 5.75 8.03 13.11
N VAL A 214 5.94 8.25 11.82
CA VAL A 214 6.97 7.61 11.00
C VAL A 214 7.75 8.64 10.20
N ASN A 215 9.01 8.33 9.88
CA ASN A 215 9.76 9.03 8.85
C ASN A 215 9.19 8.59 7.48
N LEU A 216 8.56 9.52 6.76
CA LEU A 216 7.87 9.24 5.49
C LEU A 216 8.80 8.81 4.36
N GLU A 217 10.11 9.02 4.49
CA GLU A 217 11.10 8.56 3.51
C GLU A 217 11.50 7.10 3.75
N THR A 218 11.42 6.60 4.98
CA THR A 218 11.97 5.28 5.34
C THR A 218 10.97 4.31 5.95
N GLY A 219 9.76 4.77 6.29
CA GLY A 219 8.73 4.01 7.00
C GLY A 219 9.06 3.70 8.47
N ARG A 220 10.22 4.15 8.97
CA ARG A 220 10.67 3.88 10.33
C ARG A 220 9.93 4.74 11.34
N SER A 221 9.56 4.16 12.47
CA SER A 221 8.96 4.94 13.58
C SER A 221 9.90 6.05 14.07
N LYS A 222 9.33 7.20 14.44
CA LYS A 222 10.03 8.34 15.07
C LYS A 222 10.34 8.16 16.55
N GLY A 223 9.87 7.07 17.17
CA GLY A 223 10.14 6.77 18.59
C GLY A 223 9.38 5.56 19.12
N SER A 224 9.56 5.24 20.40
CA SER A 224 8.82 4.17 21.08
C SER A 224 7.32 4.46 21.11
N ASP A 225 6.96 5.71 21.41
CA ASP A 225 5.56 6.11 21.66
C ASP A 225 4.79 6.15 20.34
N ALA A 226 5.41 6.73 19.30
CA ALA A 226 4.92 6.69 17.94
C ALA A 226 4.73 5.24 17.42
N LYS A 227 5.69 4.35 17.75
CA LYS A 227 5.59 2.93 17.39
C LYS A 227 4.43 2.25 18.13
N ALA A 228 4.25 2.56 19.40
CA ALA A 228 3.16 2.02 20.22
C ALA A 228 1.81 2.46 19.67
N LEU A 229 1.62 3.76 19.43
CA LEU A 229 0.36 4.31 18.90
C LEU A 229 0.00 3.69 17.54
N TRP A 230 0.96 3.59 16.62
CA TRP A 230 0.71 2.93 15.33
C TRP A 230 0.37 1.44 15.49
N ARG A 231 1.13 0.71 16.30
CA ARG A 231 0.86 -0.71 16.57
C ARG A 231 -0.52 -0.91 17.18
N ASP A 232 -0.91 -0.08 18.13
CA ASP A 232 -2.20 -0.18 18.81
C ASP A 232 -3.34 0.10 17.82
N THR A 233 -3.16 1.05 16.90
CA THR A 233 -4.08 1.31 15.77
C THR A 233 -4.22 0.08 14.86
N VAL A 234 -3.10 -0.52 14.43
CA VAL A 234 -3.09 -1.72 13.57
C VAL A 234 -3.72 -2.92 14.30
N THR A 235 -3.48 -3.04 15.61
CA THR A 235 -4.06 -4.10 16.46
C THR A 235 -5.57 -3.95 16.53
N ALA A 236 -6.07 -2.75 16.83
CA ALA A 236 -7.50 -2.46 16.88
C ALA A 236 -8.17 -2.75 15.53
N ALA A 237 -7.55 -2.34 14.42
CA ALA A 237 -8.08 -2.61 13.08
C ALA A 237 -8.14 -4.12 12.78
N SER A 238 -7.09 -4.85 13.14
CA SER A 238 -7.01 -6.31 12.94
C SER A 238 -8.04 -7.05 13.78
N GLU A 239 -8.26 -6.63 15.03
CA GLU A 239 -9.31 -7.17 15.90
C GLU A 239 -10.71 -6.89 15.36
N ALA A 240 -11.01 -5.64 15.02
CA ALA A 240 -12.30 -5.23 14.49
C ALA A 240 -12.65 -5.97 13.18
N LEU A 241 -11.67 -6.12 12.28
CA LEU A 241 -11.85 -6.88 11.04
C LEU A 241 -12.10 -8.36 11.31
N ARG A 242 -11.37 -8.99 12.25
CA ARG A 242 -11.56 -10.41 12.60
C ARG A 242 -12.91 -10.70 13.24
N VAL A 243 -13.47 -9.76 14.00
CA VAL A 243 -14.80 -9.90 14.62
C VAL A 243 -15.93 -9.76 13.58
N SER A 244 -15.67 -9.05 12.47
CA SER A 244 -16.67 -8.73 11.45
C SER A 244 -16.74 -9.74 10.29
N LEU A 245 -15.91 -10.79 10.33
CA LEU A 245 -15.84 -11.88 9.35
C LEU A 245 -16.46 -13.17 9.88
#